data_AF-A0AAP0RVN0-F1
#
_entry.id   AF-A0AAP0RVN0-F1
#
_cell.length_a   1.000
_cell.length_b   1.000
_cell.length_c   1.000
_cell.angle_alpha   90.00
_cell.angle_beta   90.00
_cell.angle_gamma   90.00
#
_symmetry.space_group_name_H-M   'P 1'
#
loop_
_entity.id
_entity.type
_entity.pdbx_description
1 polymer ?
#
loop_
_entity_poly.entity_id
_entity_poly.type
_entity_poly.pdbx_seq_one_letter_code
_entity_poly.pdbx_strand_id
1 'polypeptide(L)'
;MLIGKYPRLYKTRCAAHGIQLLLKDIYEEVDWVQRIIDDAKSIVTYMYKHTIVLSLMRVHTNNKELKHPCVTRFASNFLMLQSILNVENELRLLVASSEWRGLDYSKKEIAKKVTNIIQSIEFWSQGQEVLQALEPLVRILRLVDGDGSTSGYLYQAMEMAKEAIKERCGNNQARYMRIWTLFEQRRSDNIIHPIHAAAAFLNPTYMCSENFRENREMKDGISFILENLVATEEKEVFMGQVQLYRMKVSSLFTTTSMTMLKTSHPFVLSCVGIWWDYCGDSLPILRKYAIRILSQPCSSSSCERNWSAFEAAQTKKRNRLAPKMLDNLVYVRMNTMMMEKFNTLEAQDLEPINLDKLRELPENVDSERDWENDPLDSVNEFTDDVMNDEDLSWLDGDFRSQI
;
A
#
# COMPACT_ATOMS: atom_id res chain seq x y z
N MET A 1 12.57 21.87 -16.23
CA MET A 1 11.37 21.11 -15.82
C MET A 1 10.64 20.61 -17.06
N LEU A 2 10.39 19.31 -17.18
CA LEU A 2 9.72 18.69 -18.33
C LEU A 2 8.33 19.28 -18.62
N ILE A 3 7.59 19.67 -17.57
CA ILE A 3 6.24 20.25 -17.67
C ILE A 3 6.25 21.59 -18.43
N GLY A 4 7.29 22.41 -18.27
CA GLY A 4 7.44 23.66 -19.02
C GLY A 4 7.77 23.46 -20.51
N LYS A 5 8.22 22.26 -20.88
CA LYS A 5 8.58 21.90 -22.26
C LYS A 5 7.48 21.11 -22.98
N TYR A 6 6.61 20.43 -22.23
CA TYR A 6 5.54 19.57 -22.76
C TYR A 6 4.19 19.96 -22.14
N PRO A 7 3.43 20.89 -22.75
CA PRO A 7 2.19 21.43 -22.19
C PRO A 7 1.08 20.40 -21.97
N ARG A 8 1.15 19.24 -22.62
CA ARG A 8 0.18 18.14 -22.50
C ARG A 8 0.60 17.07 -21.48
N LEU A 9 1.68 17.31 -20.74
CA LEU A 9 2.18 16.40 -19.70
C LEU A 9 1.68 16.87 -18.33
N TYR A 10 0.88 16.04 -17.69
CA TYR A 10 0.37 16.27 -16.34
C TYR A 10 1.06 15.34 -15.35
N LYS A 11 1.34 15.87 -14.16
CA LYS A 11 1.96 15.13 -13.07
C LYS A 11 0.94 14.88 -11.98
N THR A 12 0.74 13.61 -11.65
CA THR A 12 0.07 13.19 -10.41
C THR A 12 1.13 12.83 -9.35
N ARG A 13 0.77 12.96 -8.08
CA ARG A 13 1.61 12.47 -6.97
C ARG A 13 1.45 10.95 -6.85
N CYS A 14 2.46 10.28 -6.33
CA CYS A 14 2.41 8.85 -6.03
C CYS A 14 1.44 8.60 -4.87
N ALA A 15 0.38 7.82 -5.11
CA ALA A 15 -0.62 7.49 -4.11
C ALA A 15 -0.05 6.57 -3.03
N ALA A 16 0.77 5.59 -3.40
CA ALA A 16 1.44 4.69 -2.45
C ALA A 16 2.27 5.49 -1.44
N HIS A 17 3.09 6.43 -1.94
CA HIS A 17 3.85 7.34 -1.10
C HIS A 17 2.95 8.23 -0.23
N GLY A 18 1.85 8.76 -0.79
CA GLY A 18 0.88 9.54 -0.03
C GLY A 18 0.24 8.77 1.12
N ILE A 19 -0.06 7.48 0.92
CA ILE A 19 -0.62 6.61 1.97
C ILE A 19 0.45 6.25 3.02
N GLN A 20 1.70 6.00 2.61
CA GLN A 20 2.81 5.80 3.54
C GLN A 20 3.01 7.02 4.45
N LEU A 21 2.94 8.24 3.88
CA LEU A 21 3.00 9.48 4.66
C LEU A 21 1.80 9.63 5.59
N LEU A 22 0.59 9.27 5.16
CA LEU A 22 -0.57 9.27 6.04
C LEU A 22 -0.40 8.33 7.24
N LEU A 23 0.09 7.11 7.01
CA LEU A 23 0.35 6.18 8.11
C LEU A 23 1.43 6.73 9.06
N LYS A 24 2.46 7.40 8.51
CA LYS A 24 3.49 8.09 9.29
C LYS A 24 2.88 9.20 10.15
N ASP A 25 2.07 10.09 9.58
CA ASP A 25 1.43 11.17 10.34
C ASP A 25 0.56 10.61 11.46
N ILE A 26 -0.19 9.53 11.21
CA ILE A 26 -1.00 8.89 12.26
C ILE A 26 -0.13 8.41 13.41
N TYR A 27 1.04 7.84 13.13
CA TYR A 27 1.97 7.44 14.19
C TYR A 27 2.61 8.61 14.93
N GLU A 28 2.95 9.69 14.23
CA GLU A 28 3.59 10.86 14.86
C GLU A 28 2.60 11.71 15.66
N GLU A 29 1.32 11.71 15.28
CA GLU A 29 0.33 12.65 15.81
C GLU A 29 -0.81 12.00 16.63
N VAL A 30 -0.82 10.68 16.77
CA VAL A 30 -1.85 9.96 17.54
C VAL A 30 -1.19 9.11 18.64
N ASP A 31 -1.08 9.70 19.83
CA ASP A 31 -0.33 9.17 20.99
C ASP A 31 -0.63 7.71 21.33
N TRP A 32 -1.90 7.28 21.27
CA TRP A 32 -2.25 5.90 21.60
C TRP A 32 -1.79 4.90 20.52
N VAL A 33 -1.77 5.32 19.24
CA VAL A 33 -1.21 4.51 18.16
C VAL A 33 0.31 4.45 18.28
N GLN A 34 0.94 5.60 18.56
CA GLN A 34 2.38 5.71 18.75
C GLN A 34 2.89 4.78 19.84
N ARG A 35 2.28 4.86 21.04
CA ARG A 35 2.66 4.03 22.20
C ARG A 35 2.62 2.54 21.88
N ILE A 36 1.54 2.07 21.25
CA ILE A 36 1.39 0.64 20.91
C ILE A 36 2.43 0.20 19.86
N ILE A 37 2.70 1.04 18.87
CA ILE A 37 3.74 0.74 17.86
C ILE A 37 5.13 0.70 18.51
N ASP A 38 5.44 1.61 19.43
CA ASP A 38 6.74 1.66 20.10
C ASP A 38 6.94 0.52 21.10
N ASP A 39 5.87 0.09 21.78
CA ASP A 39 5.86 -1.12 22.60
C ASP A 39 6.11 -2.36 21.74
N ALA A 40 5.46 -2.45 20.57
CA ALA A 40 5.71 -3.52 19.60
C ALA A 40 7.17 -3.53 19.08
N LYS A 41 7.74 -2.37 18.77
CA LYS A 41 9.17 -2.25 18.41
C LYS A 41 10.08 -2.71 19.54
N SER A 42 9.73 -2.39 20.78
CA SER A 42 10.49 -2.80 21.97
C SER A 42 10.52 -4.32 22.11
N ILE A 43 9.39 -5.00 21.86
CA ILE A 43 9.31 -6.47 21.85
C ILE A 43 10.25 -7.04 20.79
N VAL A 44 10.09 -6.64 19.52
CA VAL A 44 10.89 -7.20 18.41
C VAL A 44 12.37 -6.94 18.61
N THR A 45 12.74 -5.70 18.94
CA THR A 45 14.15 -5.34 19.18
C THR A 45 14.78 -6.22 20.26
N TYR A 46 14.05 -6.45 21.36
CA TYR A 46 14.57 -7.28 22.44
C TYR A 46 14.66 -8.76 22.07
N MET A 47 13.64 -9.31 21.39
CA MET A 47 13.62 -10.73 21.00
C MET A 47 14.79 -11.11 20.08
N TYR A 48 15.21 -10.18 19.22
CA TYR A 48 16.31 -10.40 18.27
C TYR A 48 17.68 -9.91 18.79
N LYS A 49 17.74 -9.20 19.93
CA LYS A 49 19.02 -8.66 20.47
C LYS A 49 20.00 -9.75 20.91
N HIS A 50 19.51 -10.88 21.43
CA HIS A 50 20.38 -11.94 21.97
C HIS A 50 20.03 -13.29 21.36
N THR A 51 21.01 -14.01 20.83
CA THR A 51 20.83 -15.30 20.15
C THR A 51 20.10 -16.34 21.02
N ILE A 52 20.36 -16.35 22.34
CA ILE A 52 19.69 -17.26 23.28
C ILE A 52 18.19 -16.90 23.39
N VAL A 53 17.87 -15.61 23.49
CA VAL A 53 16.48 -15.13 23.54
C VAL A 53 15.75 -15.47 22.24
N LEU A 54 16.38 -15.20 21.09
CA LEU A 54 15.85 -15.53 19.77
C LEU A 54 15.59 -17.04 19.63
N SER A 55 16.56 -17.87 20.05
CA SER A 55 16.43 -19.32 19.98
C SER A 55 15.26 -19.83 20.85
N LEU A 56 15.08 -19.24 22.03
CA LEU A 56 13.99 -19.58 22.92
C LEU A 56 12.64 -19.14 22.33
N MET A 57 12.55 -17.92 21.79
CA MET A 57 11.36 -17.46 21.09
C MET A 57 10.96 -18.43 19.98
N ARG A 58 11.90 -18.83 19.10
CA ARG A 58 11.67 -19.78 18.01
C ARG A 58 11.12 -21.12 18.48
N VAL A 59 11.61 -21.64 19.61
CA VAL A 59 11.09 -22.87 20.21
C VAL A 59 9.62 -22.71 20.62
N HIS A 60 9.28 -21.57 21.24
CA HIS A 60 7.90 -21.30 21.68
C HIS A 60 6.95 -20.95 20.53
N THR A 61 7.42 -20.30 19.48
CA THR A 61 6.61 -19.87 18.32
C THR A 61 6.57 -20.91 17.20
N ASN A 62 7.14 -22.10 17.38
CA ASN A 62 7.30 -23.13 16.35
C ASN A 62 7.98 -22.58 15.08
N ASN A 63 9.09 -21.86 15.27
CA ASN A 63 9.88 -21.16 14.25
C ASN A 63 9.13 -20.07 13.47
N LYS A 64 7.95 -19.62 13.93
CA LYS A 64 7.35 -18.39 13.38
C LYS A 64 8.20 -17.19 13.78
N GLU A 65 8.63 -16.42 12.80
CA GLU A 65 9.40 -15.18 12.97
C GLU A 65 8.48 -13.97 13.14
N LEU A 66 8.96 -12.98 13.89
CA LEU A 66 8.32 -11.67 13.95
C LEU A 66 8.84 -10.81 12.79
N LYS A 67 7.98 -9.94 12.27
CA LYS A 67 8.36 -9.02 11.20
C LYS A 67 9.06 -7.80 11.76
N HIS A 68 10.15 -7.40 11.12
CA HIS A 68 10.87 -6.17 11.48
C HIS A 68 10.26 -4.94 10.79
N PRO A 69 10.25 -3.79 11.46
CA PRO A 69 9.90 -2.54 10.81
C PRO A 69 11.02 -2.13 9.85
N CYS A 70 10.64 -1.71 8.65
CA CYS A 70 11.50 -1.12 7.64
C CYS A 70 11.44 0.41 7.75
N VAL A 71 12.60 1.03 7.95
CA VAL A 71 12.72 2.49 8.17
C VAL A 71 12.10 3.30 7.03
N THR A 72 12.19 2.79 5.80
CA THR A 72 11.74 3.50 4.58
C THR A 72 10.26 3.28 4.26
N ARG A 73 9.58 2.34 4.93
CA ARG A 73 8.19 1.95 4.62
C ARG A 73 7.37 1.85 5.90
N PHE A 74 6.58 2.88 6.20
CA PHE A 74 5.79 2.95 7.43
C PHE A 74 4.81 1.77 7.60
N ALA A 75 4.24 1.25 6.52
CA ALA A 75 3.37 0.07 6.54
C ALA A 75 4.03 -1.18 7.16
N SER A 76 5.35 -1.26 7.23
CA SER A 76 6.06 -2.33 7.94
C SER A 76 5.78 -2.33 9.45
N ASN A 77 5.50 -1.19 10.07
CA ASN A 77 5.10 -1.11 11.48
C ASN A 77 3.77 -1.84 11.73
N PHE A 78 2.85 -1.76 10.75
CA PHE A 78 1.60 -2.50 10.80
C PHE A 78 1.85 -4.02 10.70
N LEU A 79 2.68 -4.44 9.74
CA LEU A 79 3.01 -5.86 9.55
C LEU A 79 3.75 -6.45 10.75
N MET A 80 4.64 -5.67 11.37
CA MET A 80 5.31 -6.00 12.63
C MET A 80 4.27 -6.22 13.74
N LEU A 81 3.39 -5.25 14.00
CA LEU A 81 2.36 -5.39 15.03
C LEU A 81 1.47 -6.61 14.76
N GLN A 82 1.05 -6.81 13.51
CA GLN A 82 0.27 -7.98 13.10
C GLN A 82 1.00 -9.30 13.38
N SER A 83 2.30 -9.39 13.06
CA SER A 83 3.08 -10.59 13.33
C SER A 83 3.16 -10.92 14.83
N ILE A 84 3.24 -9.90 15.69
CA ILE A 84 3.25 -10.07 17.15
C ILE A 84 1.90 -10.58 17.65
N LEU A 85 0.79 -9.96 17.21
CA LEU A 85 -0.56 -10.37 17.62
C LEU A 85 -0.89 -11.80 17.17
N ASN A 86 -0.35 -12.26 16.05
CA ASN A 86 -0.54 -13.63 15.55
C ASN A 86 0.13 -14.71 16.40
N VAL A 87 1.05 -14.33 17.31
CA VAL A 87 1.74 -15.25 18.23
C VAL A 87 1.55 -14.84 19.70
N GLU A 88 0.42 -14.20 20.02
CA GLU A 88 0.11 -13.70 21.37
C GLU A 88 0.28 -14.78 22.46
N ASN A 89 -0.32 -15.95 22.25
CA ASN A 89 -0.31 -17.02 23.25
C ASN A 89 1.11 -17.57 23.46
N GLU A 90 1.84 -17.77 22.38
CA GLU A 90 3.21 -18.28 22.37
C GLU A 90 4.17 -17.31 23.08
N LEU A 91 4.06 -16.00 22.81
CA LEU A 91 4.88 -14.99 23.49
C LEU A 91 4.53 -14.87 24.98
N ARG A 92 3.25 -14.97 25.36
CA ARG A 92 2.85 -14.98 26.77
C ARG A 92 3.39 -16.19 27.52
N LEU A 93 3.34 -17.38 26.91
CA LEU A 93 3.91 -18.60 27.47
C LEU A 93 5.43 -18.52 27.59
N LEU A 94 6.11 -17.97 26.57
CA LEU A 94 7.55 -17.72 26.57
C LEU A 94 7.97 -16.92 27.80
N VAL A 95 7.40 -15.73 28.02
CA VAL A 95 7.82 -14.86 29.14
C VAL A 95 7.37 -15.39 30.52
N ALA A 96 6.39 -16.30 30.54
CA ALA A 96 5.97 -16.99 31.76
C ALA A 96 6.81 -18.23 32.09
N SER A 97 7.60 -18.73 31.14
CA SER A 97 8.39 -19.97 31.26
C SER A 97 9.48 -19.89 32.33
N SER A 98 9.89 -21.05 32.85
CA SER A 98 10.99 -21.16 33.80
C SER A 98 12.34 -20.80 33.16
N GLU A 99 12.46 -21.13 31.88
CA GLU A 99 13.58 -20.92 30.99
C GLU A 99 13.84 -19.42 30.83
N TRP A 100 12.79 -18.64 30.50
CA TRP A 100 12.88 -17.18 30.44
C TRP A 100 13.33 -16.58 31.78
N ARG A 101 12.71 -16.98 32.89
CA ARG A 101 13.04 -16.47 34.23
C ARG A 101 14.45 -16.85 34.68
N GLY A 102 14.99 -17.96 34.16
CA GLY A 102 16.34 -18.44 34.42
C GLY A 102 17.43 -17.64 33.71
N LEU A 103 17.11 -16.98 32.59
CA LEU A 103 18.08 -16.19 31.83
C LEU A 103 18.52 -14.95 32.60
N ASP A 104 19.84 -14.67 32.64
CA ASP A 104 20.32 -13.41 33.20
C ASP A 104 19.85 -12.19 32.40
N TYR A 105 19.59 -12.38 31.10
CA TYR A 105 19.06 -11.35 30.22
C TYR A 105 17.63 -10.93 30.59
N SER A 106 16.81 -11.81 31.17
CA SER A 106 15.44 -11.48 31.59
C SER A 106 15.38 -10.63 32.86
N LYS A 107 16.49 -10.56 33.61
CA LYS A 107 16.63 -9.75 34.83
C LYS A 107 16.95 -8.28 34.52
N LYS A 108 17.36 -7.97 33.29
CA LYS A 108 17.62 -6.59 32.83
C LYS A 108 16.32 -5.78 32.81
N GLU A 109 16.42 -4.48 33.07
CA GLU A 109 15.24 -3.61 33.17
C GLU A 109 14.41 -3.55 31.87
N ILE A 110 15.09 -3.56 30.72
CA ILE A 110 14.46 -3.62 29.40
C ILE A 110 13.64 -4.92 29.25
N ALA A 111 14.16 -6.04 29.75
CA ALA A 111 13.49 -7.34 29.66
C ALA A 111 12.26 -7.42 30.56
N LYS A 112 12.30 -6.79 31.74
CA LYS A 112 11.13 -6.64 32.61
C LYS A 112 10.07 -5.78 31.94
N LYS A 113 10.46 -4.66 31.31
CA LYS A 113 9.53 -3.81 30.53
C LYS A 113 8.86 -4.64 29.42
N VAL A 114 9.63 -5.37 28.61
CA VAL A 114 9.10 -6.23 27.54
C VAL A 114 8.18 -7.32 28.09
N THR A 115 8.55 -7.95 29.21
CA THR A 115 7.72 -8.95 29.90
C THR A 115 6.38 -8.34 30.33
N ASN A 116 6.40 -7.13 30.91
CA ASN A 116 5.19 -6.44 31.34
C ASN A 116 4.29 -6.06 30.16
N ILE A 117 4.87 -5.61 29.03
CA ILE A 117 4.11 -5.34 27.80
C ILE A 117 3.43 -6.63 27.30
N ILE A 118 4.18 -7.73 27.19
CA ILE A 118 3.67 -9.03 26.70
C ILE A 118 2.58 -9.59 27.64
N GLN A 119 2.66 -9.34 28.94
CA GLN A 119 1.63 -9.77 29.90
C GLN A 119 0.43 -8.79 30.00
N SER A 120 0.54 -7.58 29.43
CA SER A 120 -0.48 -6.54 29.54
C SER A 120 -1.68 -6.81 28.64
N ILE A 121 -2.86 -7.01 29.22
CA ILE A 121 -4.14 -7.14 28.48
C ILE A 121 -4.41 -5.89 27.62
N GLU A 122 -3.97 -4.71 28.09
CA GLU A 122 -4.14 -3.44 27.38
C GLU A 122 -3.36 -3.42 26.06
N PHE A 123 -2.12 -3.93 26.03
CA PHE A 123 -1.30 -3.96 24.82
C PHE A 123 -1.97 -4.78 23.71
N TRP A 124 -2.48 -5.97 24.03
CA TRP A 124 -3.09 -6.85 23.03
C TRP A 124 -4.42 -6.30 22.51
N SER A 125 -5.28 -5.84 23.42
CA SER A 125 -6.58 -5.25 23.04
C SER A 125 -6.42 -3.96 22.24
N GLN A 126 -5.53 -3.05 22.63
CA GLN A 126 -5.26 -1.83 21.86
C GLN A 126 -4.45 -2.12 20.59
N GLY A 127 -3.60 -3.14 20.58
CA GLY A 127 -2.90 -3.63 19.39
C GLY A 127 -3.87 -4.04 18.29
N GLN A 128 -4.88 -4.85 18.65
CA GLN A 128 -5.96 -5.20 17.72
C GLN A 128 -6.71 -3.96 17.23
N GLU A 129 -6.97 -3.01 18.12
CA GLU A 129 -7.64 -1.75 17.77
C GLU A 129 -6.81 -0.90 16.79
N VAL A 130 -5.49 -0.80 16.96
CA VAL A 130 -4.59 -0.15 16.00
C VAL A 130 -4.66 -0.82 14.64
N LEU A 131 -4.56 -2.16 14.57
CA LEU A 131 -4.63 -2.88 13.30
C LEU A 131 -5.96 -2.61 12.60
N GLN A 132 -7.06 -2.71 13.32
CA GLN A 132 -8.37 -2.46 12.75
C GLN A 132 -8.53 -1.01 12.24
N ALA A 133 -7.90 -0.02 12.90
CA ALA A 133 -7.92 1.38 12.49
C ALA A 133 -7.11 1.63 11.20
N LEU A 134 -5.96 0.99 11.07
CA LEU A 134 -5.00 1.22 9.97
C LEU A 134 -5.19 0.27 8.78
N GLU A 135 -5.88 -0.85 8.97
CA GLU A 135 -6.08 -1.90 7.97
C GLU A 135 -6.65 -1.38 6.63
N PRO A 136 -7.69 -0.53 6.59
CA PRO A 136 -8.19 0.00 5.32
C PRO A 136 -7.10 0.72 4.51
N LEU A 137 -6.22 1.45 5.19
CA LEU A 137 -5.12 2.18 4.55
C LEU A 137 -4.05 1.23 4.00
N VAL A 138 -3.70 0.19 4.76
CA VAL A 138 -2.73 -0.83 4.33
C VAL A 138 -3.26 -1.64 3.15
N ARG A 139 -4.56 -1.94 3.12
CA ARG A 139 -5.19 -2.62 1.97
C ARG A 139 -5.20 -1.74 0.71
N ILE A 140 -5.48 -0.44 0.84
CA ILE A 140 -5.36 0.49 -0.31
C ILE A 140 -3.90 0.59 -0.76
N LEU A 141 -2.95 0.65 0.18
CA LEU A 141 -1.53 0.69 -0.16
C LEU A 141 -1.13 -0.53 -1.00
N ARG A 142 -1.53 -1.74 -0.59
CA ARG A 142 -1.31 -2.96 -1.37
C ARG A 142 -1.95 -2.89 -2.76
N LEU A 143 -3.15 -2.33 -2.87
CA LEU A 143 -3.81 -2.13 -4.16
C LEU A 143 -2.99 -1.24 -5.09
N VAL A 144 -2.53 -0.07 -4.61
CA VAL A 144 -1.84 0.90 -5.47
C VAL A 144 -0.38 0.57 -5.73
N ASP A 145 0.27 -0.18 -4.85
CA ASP A 145 1.69 -0.54 -4.96
C ASP A 145 1.92 -1.80 -5.81
N GLY A 146 0.84 -2.47 -6.21
CA GLY A 146 0.87 -3.60 -7.13
C GLY A 146 1.30 -3.24 -8.56
N ASP A 147 1.73 -4.25 -9.30
CA ASP A 147 2.10 -4.16 -10.71
C ASP A 147 0.82 -4.19 -11.58
N GLY A 148 0.10 -3.07 -11.65
CA GLY A 148 -1.14 -3.00 -12.42
C GLY A 148 -1.73 -1.60 -12.56
N SER A 149 -2.81 -1.51 -13.34
CA SER A 149 -3.53 -0.26 -13.58
C SER A 149 -4.55 -0.01 -12.47
N THR A 150 -4.22 0.90 -11.55
CA THR A 150 -4.96 1.08 -10.29
C THR A 150 -5.78 2.38 -10.23
N SER A 151 -5.62 3.27 -11.22
CA SER A 151 -6.27 4.58 -11.25
C SER A 151 -7.79 4.51 -11.20
N GLY A 152 -8.37 3.50 -11.86
CA GLY A 152 -9.81 3.25 -11.87
C GLY A 152 -10.39 2.81 -10.54
N TYR A 153 -9.56 2.45 -9.55
CA TYR A 153 -9.99 1.85 -8.28
C TYR A 153 -9.64 2.72 -7.06
N LEU A 154 -8.54 3.49 -7.13
CA LEU A 154 -8.02 4.28 -6.00
C LEU A 154 -9.08 5.17 -5.34
N TYR A 155 -9.85 5.92 -6.14
CA TYR A 155 -10.85 6.85 -5.61
C TYR A 155 -11.90 6.14 -4.75
N GLN A 156 -12.47 5.05 -5.28
CA GLN A 156 -13.48 4.27 -4.58
C GLN A 156 -12.89 3.59 -3.35
N ALA A 157 -11.68 3.04 -3.44
CA ALA A 157 -11.00 2.42 -2.31
C ALA A 157 -10.79 3.43 -1.16
N MET A 158 -10.40 4.67 -1.49
CA MET A 158 -10.28 5.75 -0.51
C MET A 158 -11.65 6.17 0.06
N GLU A 159 -12.74 6.20 -0.72
CA GLU A 159 -14.09 6.43 -0.18
C GLU A 159 -14.52 5.33 0.79
N MET A 160 -14.14 4.07 0.54
CA MET A 160 -14.47 2.97 1.42
C MET A 160 -13.67 3.01 2.72
N ALA A 161 -12.38 3.34 2.66
CA ALA A 161 -11.58 3.55 3.87
C ALA A 161 -12.09 4.74 4.69
N LYS A 162 -12.57 5.80 4.01
CA LYS A 162 -13.25 6.91 4.66
C LYS A 162 -14.44 6.39 5.47
N GLU A 163 -15.42 5.76 4.85
CA GLU A 163 -16.59 5.21 5.58
C GLU A 163 -16.17 4.28 6.73
N ALA A 164 -15.18 3.40 6.53
CA ALA A 164 -14.69 2.48 7.57
C ALA A 164 -14.06 3.21 8.78
N ILE A 165 -13.28 4.28 8.57
CA ILE A 165 -12.72 5.09 9.66
C ILE A 165 -13.83 5.90 10.35
N LYS A 166 -14.81 6.39 9.57
CA LYS A 166 -15.94 7.17 10.09
C LYS A 166 -16.85 6.37 11.00
N GLU A 167 -17.19 5.14 10.63
CA GLU A 167 -17.99 4.23 11.45
C GLU A 167 -17.33 4.01 12.82
N ARG A 168 -16.00 3.88 12.85
CA ARG A 168 -15.23 3.78 14.10
C ARG A 168 -15.23 5.08 14.91
N CYS A 169 -15.15 6.23 14.24
CA CYS A 169 -15.31 7.54 14.90
C CYS A 169 -16.67 7.67 15.60
N GLY A 170 -17.74 7.11 15.03
CA GLY A 170 -19.07 7.10 15.64
C GLY A 170 -19.10 6.40 17.01
N ASN A 171 -18.25 5.38 17.20
CA ASN A 171 -18.18 4.60 18.44
C ASN A 171 -17.27 5.25 19.50
N ASN A 172 -16.22 5.97 19.10
CA ASN A 172 -15.30 6.64 20.03
C ASN A 172 -14.67 7.91 19.41
N GLN A 173 -15.49 8.96 19.32
CA GLN A 173 -15.12 10.19 18.61
C GLN A 173 -13.81 10.81 19.10
N ALA A 174 -13.62 10.92 20.43
CA ALA A 174 -12.42 11.53 21.00
C ALA A 174 -11.12 10.82 20.56
N ARG A 175 -11.19 9.50 20.32
CA ARG A 175 -10.03 8.67 19.99
C ARG A 175 -9.68 8.64 18.51
N TYR A 176 -10.70 8.64 17.64
CA TYR A 176 -10.51 8.46 16.19
C TYR A 176 -10.60 9.75 15.38
N MET A 177 -11.11 10.85 15.97
CA MET A 177 -11.25 12.13 15.27
C MET A 177 -9.92 12.61 14.68
N ARG A 178 -8.80 12.43 15.38
CA ARG A 178 -7.49 12.85 14.86
C ARG A 178 -7.10 12.04 13.63
N ILE A 179 -7.29 10.72 13.65
CA ILE A 179 -7.03 9.82 12.52
C ILE A 179 -7.89 10.24 11.31
N TRP A 180 -9.17 10.51 11.55
CA TRP A 180 -10.08 10.99 10.51
C TRP A 180 -9.64 12.32 9.89
N THR A 181 -9.23 13.29 10.70
CA THR A 181 -8.75 14.59 10.21
C THR A 181 -7.48 14.44 9.35
N LEU A 182 -6.51 13.63 9.80
CA LEU A 182 -5.29 13.36 9.03
C LEU A 182 -5.61 12.65 7.69
N PHE A 183 -6.54 11.70 7.73
CA PHE A 183 -7.02 11.00 6.54
C PHE A 183 -7.60 11.98 5.50
N GLU A 184 -8.55 12.82 5.90
CA GLU A 184 -9.21 13.77 4.98
C GLU A 184 -8.22 14.79 4.39
N GLN A 185 -7.29 15.27 5.22
CA GLN A 185 -6.25 16.20 4.80
C GLN A 185 -5.33 15.56 3.74
N ARG A 186 -4.72 14.41 4.05
CA ARG A 186 -3.82 13.72 3.10
C ARG A 186 -4.53 13.25 1.84
N ARG A 187 -5.77 12.78 1.98
CA ARG A 187 -6.61 12.41 0.84
C ARG A 187 -6.70 13.57 -0.16
N SER A 188 -7.04 14.76 0.33
CA SER A 188 -7.29 15.94 -0.51
C SER A 188 -6.01 16.59 -1.04
N ASP A 189 -4.97 16.65 -0.20
CA ASP A 189 -3.74 17.40 -0.52
C ASP A 189 -2.71 16.57 -1.32
N ASN A 190 -2.72 15.24 -1.17
CA ASN A 190 -1.63 14.39 -1.64
C ASN A 190 -2.08 13.21 -2.50
N ILE A 191 -3.17 12.53 -2.16
CA ILE A 191 -3.49 11.21 -2.72
C ILE A 191 -4.49 11.30 -3.87
N ILE A 192 -5.63 11.97 -3.68
CA ILE A 192 -6.69 12.06 -4.67
C ILE A 192 -6.49 13.28 -5.55
N HIS A 193 -6.44 13.04 -6.85
CA HIS A 193 -6.39 14.05 -7.90
C HIS A 193 -7.70 13.97 -8.71
N PRO A 194 -8.18 15.05 -9.35
CA PRO A 194 -9.38 15.02 -10.20
C PRO A 194 -9.37 13.90 -11.25
N ILE A 195 -8.20 13.51 -11.75
CA ILE A 195 -8.03 12.35 -12.65
C ILE A 195 -8.48 11.04 -11.99
N HIS A 196 -8.20 10.82 -10.69
CA HIS A 196 -8.63 9.62 -9.96
C HIS A 196 -10.16 9.58 -9.80
N ALA A 197 -10.78 10.72 -9.53
CA ALA A 197 -12.25 10.81 -9.44
C ALA A 197 -12.90 10.52 -10.79
N ALA A 198 -12.37 11.07 -11.88
CA ALA A 198 -12.85 10.76 -13.22
C ALA A 198 -12.59 9.31 -13.63
N ALA A 199 -11.45 8.72 -13.24
CA ALA A 199 -11.15 7.32 -13.48
C ALA A 199 -12.21 6.41 -12.83
N ALA A 200 -12.63 6.70 -11.60
CA ALA A 200 -13.72 5.95 -10.97
C ALA A 200 -15.06 6.09 -11.70
N PHE A 201 -15.39 7.27 -12.23
CA PHE A 201 -16.57 7.44 -13.08
C PHE A 201 -16.47 6.61 -14.38
N LEU A 202 -15.30 6.60 -15.02
CA LEU A 202 -15.05 5.84 -16.25
C LEU A 202 -14.89 4.33 -16.01
N ASN A 203 -14.87 3.86 -14.76
CA ASN A 203 -14.79 2.45 -14.46
C ASN A 203 -16.17 1.78 -14.64
N PRO A 204 -16.35 0.89 -15.63
CA PRO A 204 -17.63 0.27 -15.93
C PRO A 204 -18.12 -0.63 -14.79
N THR A 205 -17.20 -1.22 -14.00
CA THR A 205 -17.55 -2.03 -12.81
C THR A 205 -18.33 -1.21 -11.80
N TYR A 206 -17.89 0.04 -11.58
CA TYR A 206 -18.59 0.96 -10.69
C TYR A 206 -19.82 1.54 -11.36
N MET A 207 -19.70 2.02 -12.60
CA MET A 207 -20.84 2.59 -13.32
C MET A 207 -22.04 1.65 -13.39
N CYS A 208 -21.80 0.34 -13.52
CA CYS A 208 -22.83 -0.70 -13.57
C CYS A 208 -23.31 -1.21 -12.20
N SER A 209 -22.69 -0.80 -11.09
CA SER A 209 -23.13 -1.15 -9.74
C SER A 209 -24.45 -0.45 -9.40
N GLU A 210 -25.33 -1.14 -8.67
CA GLU A 210 -26.61 -0.61 -8.20
C GLU A 210 -26.44 0.58 -7.25
N ASN A 211 -25.34 0.60 -6.49
CA ASN A 211 -25.04 1.63 -5.50
C ASN A 211 -24.31 2.84 -6.09
N PHE A 212 -24.01 2.84 -7.38
CA PHE A 212 -23.23 3.91 -8.00
C PHE A 212 -23.99 5.22 -8.06
N ARG A 213 -23.34 6.29 -7.58
CA ARG A 213 -23.84 7.65 -7.66
C ARG A 213 -22.72 8.58 -8.08
N GLU A 214 -22.90 9.24 -9.22
CA GLU A 214 -21.96 10.28 -9.67
C GLU A 214 -22.01 11.47 -8.69
N ASN A 215 -20.89 11.73 -8.03
CA ASN A 215 -20.75 12.82 -7.08
C ASN A 215 -20.12 14.07 -7.75
N ARG A 216 -19.94 15.14 -6.96
CA ARG A 216 -19.36 16.40 -7.45
C ARG A 216 -17.91 16.23 -7.89
N GLU A 217 -17.09 15.52 -7.14
CA GLU A 217 -15.66 15.30 -7.46
C GLU A 217 -15.48 14.54 -8.78
N MET A 218 -16.34 13.57 -9.08
CA MET A 218 -16.34 12.87 -10.38
C MET A 218 -16.65 13.83 -11.53
N LYS A 219 -17.63 14.72 -11.37
CA LYS A 219 -17.96 15.75 -12.37
C LYS A 219 -16.82 16.72 -12.57
N ASP A 220 -16.24 17.21 -11.48
CA ASP A 220 -15.07 18.10 -11.51
C ASP A 220 -13.86 17.40 -12.16
N GLY A 221 -13.70 16.09 -11.94
CA GLY A 221 -12.71 15.26 -12.62
C GLY A 221 -12.90 15.19 -14.13
N ILE A 222 -14.14 15.01 -14.60
CA ILE A 222 -14.45 15.00 -16.04
C ILE A 222 -14.22 16.39 -16.66
N SER A 223 -14.62 17.46 -15.97
CA SER A 223 -14.31 18.84 -16.37
C SER A 223 -12.80 19.06 -16.47
N PHE A 224 -12.04 18.56 -15.49
CA PHE A 224 -10.58 18.63 -15.50
C PHE A 224 -10.00 17.95 -16.75
N ILE A 225 -10.44 16.72 -17.07
CA ILE A 225 -10.00 15.99 -18.28
C ILE A 225 -10.32 16.79 -19.55
N LEU A 226 -11.53 17.32 -19.65
CA LEU A 226 -11.98 18.11 -20.79
C LEU A 226 -11.10 19.34 -21.02
N GLU A 227 -10.76 20.05 -19.95
CA GLU A 227 -9.98 21.28 -20.02
C GLU A 227 -8.51 21.02 -20.34
N ASN A 228 -7.95 19.97 -19.75
CA ASN A 228 -6.50 19.78 -19.63
C ASN A 228 -5.94 18.67 -20.53
N LEU A 229 -6.70 17.59 -20.76
CA LEU A 229 -6.20 16.41 -21.47
C LEU A 229 -6.78 16.27 -22.88
N VAL A 230 -8.03 16.71 -23.07
CA VAL A 230 -8.74 16.57 -24.34
C VAL A 230 -8.30 17.65 -25.34
N ALA A 231 -7.96 17.22 -26.56
CA ALA A 231 -7.63 18.12 -27.65
C ALA A 231 -8.80 19.05 -27.98
N THR A 232 -8.54 20.32 -28.32
CA THR A 232 -9.57 21.35 -28.51
C THR A 232 -10.65 20.92 -29.52
N GLU A 233 -10.23 20.27 -30.60
CA GLU A 233 -11.09 19.73 -31.67
C GLU A 233 -11.94 18.51 -31.24
N GLU A 234 -11.56 17.82 -30.16
CA GLU A 234 -12.27 16.63 -29.66
C GLU A 234 -13.23 16.96 -28.50
N LYS A 235 -13.24 18.19 -27.97
CA LYS A 235 -13.96 18.55 -26.72
C LYS A 235 -15.48 18.36 -26.81
N GLU A 236 -16.11 18.82 -27.88
CA GLU A 236 -17.56 18.68 -28.07
C GLU A 236 -17.98 17.21 -28.19
N VAL A 237 -17.25 16.45 -29.01
CA VAL A 237 -17.51 15.01 -29.21
C VAL A 237 -17.28 14.24 -27.92
N PHE A 238 -16.21 14.56 -27.18
CA PHE A 238 -15.92 13.96 -25.88
C PHE A 238 -17.09 14.15 -24.90
N MET A 239 -17.60 15.37 -24.76
CA MET A 239 -18.73 15.63 -23.85
C MET A 239 -20.02 14.95 -24.30
N GLY A 240 -20.28 14.89 -25.61
CA GLY A 240 -21.39 14.11 -26.16
C GLY A 240 -21.29 12.63 -25.78
N GLN A 241 -20.09 12.04 -25.89
CA GLN A 241 -19.86 10.64 -25.55
C GLN A 241 -19.90 10.38 -24.04
N VAL A 242 -19.43 11.31 -23.21
CA VAL A 242 -19.63 11.25 -21.74
C VAL A 242 -21.11 11.17 -21.41
N GLN A 243 -21.96 11.96 -22.08
CA GLN A 243 -23.40 11.91 -21.85
C GLN A 243 -24.02 10.58 -22.27
N LEU A 244 -23.60 10.00 -23.40
CA LEU A 244 -24.02 8.66 -23.83
C LEU A 244 -23.60 7.60 -22.81
N TYR A 245 -22.38 7.70 -22.28
CA TYR A 245 -21.89 6.81 -21.22
C TYR A 245 -22.74 6.95 -19.94
N ARG A 246 -23.05 8.18 -19.50
CA ARG A 246 -23.96 8.44 -18.36
C ARG A 246 -25.32 7.78 -18.53
N MET A 247 -25.86 7.81 -19.74
CA MET A 247 -27.16 7.22 -20.07
C MET A 247 -27.12 5.70 -20.22
N LYS A 248 -25.96 5.06 -20.07
CA LYS A 248 -25.76 3.62 -20.22
C LYS A 248 -26.33 3.09 -21.54
N VAL A 249 -25.97 3.73 -22.66
CA VAL A 249 -26.46 3.35 -23.98
C VAL A 249 -26.20 1.87 -24.29
N SER A 250 -27.20 1.22 -24.90
CA SER A 250 -27.18 -0.21 -25.21
C SER A 250 -26.08 -0.61 -26.19
N SER A 251 -25.59 0.32 -27.00
CA SER A 251 -24.45 0.11 -27.91
C SER A 251 -23.13 -0.12 -27.18
N LEU A 252 -23.01 0.31 -25.93
CA LEU A 252 -21.83 0.10 -25.09
C LEU A 252 -22.09 -0.96 -24.02
N PHE A 253 -23.22 -0.87 -23.33
CA PHE A 253 -23.61 -1.80 -22.26
C PHE A 253 -24.45 -2.96 -22.80
N THR A 254 -23.88 -3.69 -23.77
CA THR A 254 -24.47 -4.90 -24.36
C THR A 254 -24.43 -6.08 -23.38
N THR A 255 -25.20 -7.14 -23.66
CA THR A 255 -25.10 -8.39 -22.91
C THR A 255 -23.66 -8.92 -22.86
N THR A 256 -22.92 -8.81 -23.97
CA THR A 256 -21.51 -9.21 -24.04
C THR A 256 -20.62 -8.37 -23.13
N SER A 257 -20.75 -7.05 -23.14
CA SER A 257 -19.91 -6.19 -22.31
C SER A 257 -20.23 -6.35 -20.81
N MET A 258 -21.50 -6.59 -20.47
CA MET A 258 -21.92 -6.90 -19.10
C MET A 258 -21.44 -8.27 -18.63
N THR A 259 -21.46 -9.28 -19.49
CA THR A 259 -20.89 -10.60 -19.19
C THR A 259 -19.38 -10.49 -19.01
N MET A 260 -18.69 -9.73 -19.86
CA MET A 260 -17.25 -9.49 -19.73
C MET A 260 -16.90 -8.89 -18.36
N LEU A 261 -17.69 -7.96 -17.81
CA LEU A 261 -17.46 -7.44 -16.45
C LEU A 261 -17.59 -8.50 -15.35
N LYS A 262 -18.47 -9.50 -15.54
CA LYS A 262 -18.71 -10.57 -14.55
C LYS A 262 -17.70 -11.72 -14.67
N THR A 263 -17.24 -12.01 -15.89
CA THR A 263 -16.34 -13.13 -16.18
C THR A 263 -14.87 -12.71 -16.17
N SER A 264 -14.57 -11.42 -16.36
CA SER A 264 -13.20 -10.92 -16.17
C SER A 264 -12.86 -11.06 -14.71
N HIS A 265 -11.78 -11.77 -14.41
CA HIS A 265 -11.31 -11.92 -13.05
C HIS A 265 -11.07 -10.51 -12.44
N PRO A 266 -11.60 -10.19 -11.25
CA PRO A 266 -11.50 -8.86 -10.63
C PRO A 266 -10.05 -8.35 -10.45
N PHE A 267 -9.07 -9.26 -10.54
CA PHE A 267 -7.65 -9.00 -10.28
C PHE A 267 -6.78 -8.73 -11.49
N VAL A 268 -7.28 -8.88 -12.71
CA VAL A 268 -6.59 -8.29 -13.84
C VAL A 268 -6.85 -6.79 -13.70
N LEU A 269 -6.02 -6.05 -12.97
CA LEU A 269 -6.11 -4.58 -12.83
C LEU A 269 -6.14 -3.89 -14.22
N SER A 270 -5.68 -4.58 -15.26
CA SER A 270 -5.79 -4.20 -16.67
C SER A 270 -7.18 -4.42 -17.30
N CYS A 271 -8.15 -5.04 -16.61
CA CYS A 271 -9.43 -5.47 -17.17
C CYS A 271 -10.31 -4.31 -17.61
N VAL A 272 -10.24 -3.17 -16.92
CA VAL A 272 -11.03 -1.99 -17.26
C VAL A 272 -10.51 -1.35 -18.55
N GLY A 273 -9.19 -1.29 -18.74
CA GLY A 273 -8.58 -0.85 -19.99
C GLY A 273 -8.96 -1.77 -21.15
N ILE A 274 -8.86 -3.08 -20.95
CA ILE A 274 -9.23 -4.11 -21.94
C ILE A 274 -10.73 -4.04 -22.28
N TRP A 275 -11.59 -3.83 -21.29
CA TRP A 275 -13.02 -3.66 -21.50
C TRP A 275 -13.31 -2.44 -22.38
N TRP A 276 -12.65 -1.30 -22.11
CA TRP A 276 -12.80 -0.12 -22.96
C TRP A 276 -12.27 -0.34 -24.37
N ASP A 277 -11.18 -1.07 -24.54
CA ASP A 277 -10.64 -1.41 -25.85
C ASP A 277 -11.64 -2.23 -26.68
N TYR A 278 -12.17 -3.31 -26.08
CA TYR A 278 -13.08 -4.24 -26.75
C TYR A 278 -14.50 -3.69 -26.93
N CYS A 279 -15.06 -3.03 -25.92
CA CYS A 279 -16.47 -2.58 -25.94
C CYS A 279 -16.64 -1.13 -26.40
N GLY A 280 -15.61 -0.30 -26.31
CA GLY A 280 -15.70 1.15 -26.47
C GLY A 280 -15.81 1.67 -27.90
N ASP A 281 -15.97 0.80 -28.91
CA ASP A 281 -16.05 1.19 -30.34
C ASP A 281 -17.15 2.21 -30.62
N SER A 282 -18.26 2.15 -29.90
CA SER A 282 -19.38 3.08 -30.04
C SER A 282 -19.06 4.50 -29.54
N LEU A 283 -18.03 4.66 -28.70
CA LEU A 283 -17.60 5.93 -28.12
C LEU A 283 -16.08 6.14 -28.33
N PRO A 284 -15.62 6.33 -29.58
CA PRO A 284 -14.19 6.26 -29.91
C PRO A 284 -13.32 7.33 -29.22
N ILE A 285 -13.85 8.54 -28.99
CA ILE A 285 -13.12 9.62 -28.34
C ILE A 285 -13.03 9.34 -26.84
N LEU A 286 -14.14 8.99 -26.21
CA LEU A 286 -14.17 8.63 -24.79
C LEU A 286 -13.31 7.41 -24.51
N ARG A 287 -13.39 6.36 -25.36
CA ARG A 287 -12.54 5.17 -25.27
C ARG A 287 -11.06 5.53 -25.22
N LYS A 288 -10.59 6.36 -26.16
CA LYS A 288 -9.19 6.81 -26.23
C LYS A 288 -8.72 7.40 -24.90
N TYR A 289 -9.51 8.28 -24.29
CA TYR A 289 -9.16 8.90 -23.01
C TYR A 289 -9.35 7.95 -21.82
N ALA A 290 -10.40 7.13 -21.84
CA ALA A 290 -10.69 6.15 -20.79
C ALA A 290 -9.58 5.12 -20.66
N ILE A 291 -9.15 4.49 -21.77
CA ILE A 291 -8.01 3.56 -21.77
C ILE A 291 -6.77 4.26 -21.21
N ARG A 292 -6.46 5.47 -21.69
CA ARG A 292 -5.27 6.20 -21.25
C ARG A 292 -5.28 6.48 -19.75
N ILE A 293 -6.42 6.86 -19.19
CA ILE A 293 -6.56 7.19 -17.76
C ILE A 293 -6.59 5.92 -16.91
N LEU A 294 -7.43 4.95 -17.28
CA LEU A 294 -7.67 3.74 -16.50
C LEU A 294 -6.49 2.79 -16.52
N SER A 295 -5.62 2.88 -17.53
CA SER A 295 -4.41 2.06 -17.62
C SER A 295 -3.25 2.58 -16.76
N GLN A 296 -3.40 3.72 -16.06
CA GLN A 296 -2.33 4.31 -15.26
C GLN A 296 -2.15 3.58 -13.91
N PRO A 297 -0.91 3.27 -13.49
CA PRO A 297 -0.63 2.93 -12.11
C PRO A 297 -0.73 4.18 -11.21
N CYS A 298 -1.02 3.96 -9.92
CA CYS A 298 -1.03 5.04 -8.92
C CYS A 298 0.25 5.07 -8.07
N SER A 299 1.17 4.13 -8.24
CA SER A 299 2.46 4.10 -7.57
C SER A 299 3.63 4.45 -8.50
N SER A 300 4.66 5.09 -7.96
CA SER A 300 5.97 5.26 -8.59
C SER A 300 6.92 4.09 -8.30
N SER A 301 6.51 3.11 -7.51
CA SER A 301 7.44 2.08 -7.00
C SER A 301 7.93 1.11 -8.06
N SER A 302 7.20 0.91 -9.18
CA SER A 302 7.76 0.20 -10.34
C SER A 302 8.90 0.98 -10.99
N CYS A 303 8.83 2.32 -11.00
CA CYS A 303 9.93 3.17 -11.46
C CYS A 303 11.07 3.20 -10.44
N GLU A 304 10.80 3.20 -9.14
CA GLU A 304 11.83 3.14 -8.09
C GLU A 304 12.59 1.82 -8.14
N ARG A 305 11.92 0.68 -8.33
CA ARG A 305 12.58 -0.62 -8.58
C ARG A 305 13.50 -0.57 -9.80
N ASN A 306 13.06 0.12 -10.86
CA ASN A 306 13.89 0.36 -12.04
C ASN A 306 15.16 1.17 -11.68
N TRP A 307 15.02 2.25 -10.91
CA TRP A 307 16.15 3.03 -10.42
C TRP A 307 17.09 2.26 -9.49
N SER A 308 16.56 1.41 -8.61
CA SER A 308 17.37 0.54 -7.75
C SER A 308 18.17 -0.47 -8.56
N ALA A 309 17.60 -1.02 -9.65
CA ALA A 309 18.34 -1.87 -10.58
C ALA A 309 19.45 -1.11 -11.31
N PHE A 310 19.20 0.15 -11.71
CA PHE A 310 20.24 1.04 -12.25
C PHE A 310 21.37 1.26 -11.23
N GLU A 311 21.04 1.57 -9.97
CA GLU A 311 22.02 1.81 -8.91
C GLU A 311 22.85 0.55 -8.60
N ALA A 312 22.19 -0.61 -8.49
CA ALA A 312 22.87 -1.89 -8.29
C ALA A 312 23.85 -2.23 -9.43
N ALA A 313 23.45 -1.98 -10.68
CA ALA A 313 24.32 -2.19 -11.84
C ALA A 313 25.52 -1.21 -11.88
N GLN A 314 25.38 -0.04 -11.26
CA GLN A 314 26.41 1.01 -11.22
C GLN A 314 27.38 0.96 -10.02
N THR A 315 27.24 0.02 -9.07
CA THR A 315 28.03 -0.11 -7.81
C THR A 315 29.35 0.69 -7.71
N LYS A 316 29.49 1.43 -6.59
CA LYS A 316 30.49 2.49 -6.27
C LYS A 316 32.00 2.12 -6.40
N LYS A 317 32.37 0.92 -6.82
CA LYS A 317 33.75 0.54 -7.18
C LYS A 317 33.74 -0.36 -8.43
N ARG A 318 33.98 0.26 -9.60
CA ARG A 318 34.50 -0.34 -10.86
C ARG A 318 33.55 -0.70 -12.03
N ASN A 319 32.30 -0.25 -12.10
CA ASN A 319 31.49 -0.47 -13.31
C ASN A 319 31.44 0.78 -14.22
N ARG A 320 32.41 0.91 -15.14
CA ARG A 320 32.33 1.85 -16.29
C ARG A 320 31.48 1.23 -17.41
N LEU A 321 30.23 0.92 -17.12
CA LEU A 321 29.30 0.48 -18.17
C LEU A 321 28.96 1.68 -19.07
N ALA A 322 29.01 1.47 -20.38
CA ALA A 322 28.50 2.48 -21.32
C ALA A 322 26.99 2.67 -21.06
N PRO A 323 26.44 3.89 -21.16
CA PRO A 323 25.03 4.17 -20.88
C PRO A 323 24.06 3.21 -21.60
N LYS A 324 24.36 2.89 -22.87
CA LYS A 324 23.56 1.94 -23.67
C LYS A 324 23.57 0.50 -23.12
N MET A 325 24.68 0.05 -22.54
CA MET A 325 24.75 -1.29 -21.92
C MET A 325 23.99 -1.32 -20.60
N LEU A 326 24.03 -0.22 -19.85
CA LEU A 326 23.26 -0.08 -18.62
C LEU A 326 21.76 -0.08 -18.90
N ASP A 327 21.30 0.68 -19.89
CA ASP A 327 19.91 0.67 -20.34
C ASP A 327 19.45 -0.74 -20.75
N ASN A 328 20.28 -1.46 -21.51
CA ASN A 328 19.97 -2.83 -21.92
C ASN A 328 19.90 -3.81 -20.73
N LEU A 329 20.82 -3.71 -19.77
CA LEU A 329 20.83 -4.58 -18.58
C LEU A 329 19.58 -4.36 -17.73
N VAL A 330 19.20 -3.10 -17.54
CA VAL A 330 17.99 -2.74 -16.84
C VAL A 330 16.75 -3.21 -17.58
N TYR A 331 16.69 -3.02 -18.90
CA TYR A 331 15.59 -3.50 -19.73
C TYR A 331 15.42 -5.01 -19.61
N VAL A 332 16.50 -5.78 -19.73
CA VAL A 332 16.46 -7.25 -19.57
C VAL A 332 16.00 -7.62 -18.17
N ARG A 333 16.58 -7.03 -17.11
CA ARG A 333 16.21 -7.32 -15.72
C ARG A 333 14.74 -7.04 -15.43
N MET A 334 14.23 -5.87 -15.83
CA MET A 334 12.84 -5.50 -15.62
C MET A 334 11.89 -6.44 -16.36
N ASN A 335 12.19 -6.79 -17.62
CA ASN A 335 11.37 -7.71 -18.38
C ASN A 335 11.40 -9.13 -17.82
N THR A 336 12.56 -9.63 -17.38
CA THR A 336 12.66 -10.94 -16.72
C THR A 336 11.81 -10.96 -15.45
N MET A 337 11.91 -9.94 -14.60
CA MET A 337 11.08 -9.84 -13.38
C MET A 337 9.58 -9.77 -13.71
N MET A 338 9.18 -9.01 -14.74
CA MET A 338 7.77 -8.93 -15.16
C MET A 338 7.26 -10.27 -15.70
N MET A 339 8.08 -11.01 -16.46
CA MET A 339 7.73 -12.33 -16.98
C MET A 339 7.62 -13.38 -15.88
N GLU A 340 8.54 -13.38 -14.91
CA GLU A 340 8.46 -14.26 -13.73
C GLU A 340 7.20 -14.00 -12.92
N LYS A 341 6.87 -12.73 -12.68
CA LYS A 341 5.63 -12.34 -12.01
C LYS A 341 4.41 -12.76 -12.81
N PHE A 342 4.38 -12.53 -14.13
CA PHE A 342 3.26 -12.95 -14.98
C PHE A 342 3.01 -14.46 -14.87
N ASN A 343 4.07 -15.28 -14.97
CA ASN A 343 3.97 -16.73 -14.83
C ASN A 343 3.50 -17.14 -13.42
N THR A 344 3.92 -16.39 -12.39
CA THR A 344 3.51 -16.63 -11.00
C THR A 344 2.03 -16.27 -10.78
N LEU A 345 1.56 -15.17 -11.36
CA LEU A 345 0.16 -14.73 -11.33
C LEU A 345 -0.75 -15.67 -12.13
N GLU A 346 -0.25 -16.24 -13.24
CA GLU A 346 -0.96 -17.27 -14.01
C GLU A 346 -1.08 -18.59 -13.21
N ALA A 347 -0.11 -18.89 -12.35
CA ALA A 347 -0.07 -20.08 -11.52
C ALA A 347 -0.78 -19.94 -10.15
N GLN A 348 -1.16 -18.74 -9.74
CA GLN A 348 -1.78 -18.46 -8.44
C GLN A 348 -3.28 -18.18 -8.60
N ASP A 349 -4.12 -18.97 -7.91
CA ASP A 349 -5.47 -18.55 -7.51
C ASP A 349 -5.33 -17.46 -6.43
N LEU A 350 -4.99 -16.24 -6.84
CA LEU A 350 -4.91 -15.10 -5.91
C LEU A 350 -6.31 -14.77 -5.38
N GLU A 351 -6.48 -14.85 -4.07
CA GLU A 351 -7.72 -14.41 -3.43
C GLU A 351 -7.96 -12.91 -3.70
N PRO A 352 -9.20 -12.52 -4.04
CA PRO A 352 -9.51 -11.13 -4.35
C PRO A 352 -9.23 -10.18 -3.18
N ILE A 353 -8.66 -8.99 -3.42
CA ILE A 353 -8.99 -7.75 -2.67
C ILE A 353 -10.46 -7.49 -2.96
N ASN A 354 -11.29 -8.19 -2.20
CA ASN A 354 -12.69 -7.93 -2.14
C ASN A 354 -12.85 -6.59 -1.40
N LEU A 355 -13.22 -5.56 -2.16
CA LEU A 355 -13.48 -4.24 -1.61
C LEU A 355 -14.60 -4.32 -0.54
N ASP A 356 -15.58 -5.22 -0.69
CA ASP A 356 -16.62 -5.44 0.32
C ASP A 356 -16.04 -6.04 1.61
N LYS A 357 -14.97 -6.86 1.51
CA LYS A 357 -14.21 -7.35 2.68
C LYS A 357 -13.41 -6.25 3.38
N LEU A 358 -13.25 -5.02 2.85
CA LEU A 358 -12.62 -3.89 3.58
C LEU A 358 -13.34 -3.59 4.90
N ARG A 359 -14.62 -4.01 5.02
CA ARG A 359 -15.46 -3.85 6.21
C ARG A 359 -15.42 -5.06 7.16
N GLU A 360 -14.86 -6.19 6.73
CA GLU A 360 -14.86 -7.43 7.51
C GLU A 360 -13.59 -7.54 8.38
N LEU A 361 -13.76 -7.97 9.63
CA LEU A 361 -12.67 -8.21 10.58
C LEU A 361 -11.70 -9.28 10.02
N PRO A 362 -10.39 -9.17 10.28
CA PRO A 362 -9.40 -10.03 9.63
C PRO A 362 -9.52 -11.49 10.10
N GLU A 363 -9.87 -12.38 9.19
CA GLU A 363 -9.37 -13.75 9.21
C GLU A 363 -8.05 -13.73 8.44
N ASN A 364 -6.94 -13.53 9.16
CA ASN A 364 -5.57 -13.59 8.66
C ASN A 364 -5.34 -12.95 7.29
N VAL A 365 -4.87 -11.70 7.28
CA VAL A 365 -4.29 -11.12 6.07
C VAL A 365 -3.03 -11.92 5.74
N ASP A 366 -3.15 -12.89 4.84
CA ASP A 366 -2.09 -13.83 4.51
C ASP A 366 -0.85 -13.03 4.08
N SER A 367 0.19 -13.13 4.92
CA SER A 367 1.24 -12.12 4.99
C SER A 367 2.52 -12.55 4.27
N GLU A 368 2.49 -13.69 3.59
CA GLU A 368 3.73 -14.43 3.33
C GLU A 368 4.53 -14.00 2.10
N ARG A 369 4.02 -13.24 1.11
CA ARG A 369 4.71 -13.23 -0.20
C ARG A 369 5.01 -11.92 -0.93
N ASP A 370 4.45 -10.77 -0.56
CA ASP A 370 4.58 -9.58 -1.44
C ASP A 370 5.53 -8.47 -0.98
N TRP A 371 5.89 -8.40 0.30
CA TRP A 371 6.82 -7.37 0.79
C TRP A 371 8.27 -7.85 0.88
N GLU A 372 8.49 -9.16 0.95
CA GLU A 372 9.80 -9.79 1.24
C GLU A 372 10.52 -10.30 -0.02
N ASN A 373 9.84 -10.35 -1.17
CA ASN A 373 10.43 -10.79 -2.45
C ASN A 373 10.82 -9.61 -3.34
N ASP A 374 11.44 -8.56 -2.77
CA ASP A 374 12.25 -7.64 -3.58
C ASP A 374 13.69 -8.17 -3.59
N PRO A 375 14.21 -8.71 -4.71
CA PRO A 375 15.57 -9.25 -4.81
C PRO A 375 16.68 -8.21 -4.59
N LEU A 376 16.31 -6.98 -4.23
CA LEU A 376 17.21 -5.88 -3.90
C LEU A 376 17.49 -5.76 -2.40
N ASP A 377 16.62 -6.28 -1.52
CA ASP A 377 16.87 -6.30 -0.07
C ASP A 377 17.75 -7.49 0.37
N SER A 378 17.89 -8.52 -0.48
CA SER A 378 18.70 -9.71 -0.19
C SER A 378 20.21 -9.56 -0.43
N VAL A 379 20.69 -8.36 -0.80
CA VAL A 379 22.13 -8.12 -1.06
C VAL A 379 22.85 -7.42 0.11
N ASN A 380 22.16 -7.09 1.19
CA ASN A 380 22.82 -6.87 2.47
C ASN A 380 22.90 -8.20 3.22
N GLU A 381 23.68 -9.13 2.66
CA GLU A 381 24.15 -10.29 3.41
C GLU A 381 24.77 -9.80 4.72
N PHE A 382 24.21 -10.30 5.81
CA PHE A 382 24.78 -10.37 7.14
C PHE A 382 26.32 -10.43 7.07
N THR A 383 26.98 -9.32 7.37
CA THR A 383 28.25 -9.41 8.07
C THR A 383 27.89 -9.63 9.54
N ASP A 384 28.16 -10.82 10.02
CA ASP A 384 28.24 -11.14 11.45
C ASP A 384 29.09 -10.08 12.15
N ASP A 385 28.44 -9.08 12.74
CA ASP A 385 29.03 -8.24 13.77
C ASP A 385 27.99 -8.05 14.86
N VAL A 386 28.31 -8.62 16.01
CA VAL A 386 27.59 -8.49 17.28
C VAL A 386 27.35 -7.00 17.55
N MET A 387 26.09 -6.56 17.54
CA MET A 387 25.73 -5.18 17.89
C MET A 387 26.24 -4.86 19.31
N ASN A 388 27.22 -3.98 19.41
CA ASN A 388 27.77 -3.51 20.68
C ASN A 388 26.86 -2.43 21.28
N ASP A 389 26.91 -2.28 22.60
CA ASP A 389 26.06 -1.35 23.37
C ASP A 389 26.28 0.16 23.04
N GLU A 390 27.19 0.51 22.12
CA GLU A 390 27.43 1.89 21.64
C GLU A 390 26.50 2.32 20.48
N ASP A 391 25.80 1.39 19.81
CA ASP A 391 24.87 1.73 18.70
C ASP A 391 23.50 2.28 19.17
N LEU A 392 23.29 2.40 20.48
CA LEU A 392 22.07 2.92 21.11
C LEU A 392 22.05 4.46 21.26
N SER A 393 23.04 5.18 20.73
CA SER A 393 23.17 6.65 20.89
C SER A 393 22.14 7.47 20.11
N TRP A 394 21.30 6.86 19.26
CA TRP A 394 20.26 7.56 18.48
C TRP A 394 18.99 7.87 19.28
N LEU A 395 18.91 7.47 20.55
CA LEU A 395 17.80 7.80 21.45
C LEU A 395 17.87 9.23 22.02
N ASP A 396 19.03 9.90 21.92
CA ASP A 396 19.22 11.28 22.40
C ASP A 396 19.72 12.17 21.25
N GLY A 397 18.80 12.70 20.43
CA GLY A 397 19.16 13.55 19.30
C GLY A 397 18.00 14.39 18.78
N ASP A 398 17.88 15.60 19.31
CA ASP A 398 16.94 16.66 18.94
C ASP A 398 17.09 17.07 17.46
N PHE A 399 16.20 16.61 16.57
CA PHE A 399 16.21 17.00 15.16
C PHE A 399 15.41 18.29 14.93
N ARG A 400 16.04 19.42 15.28
CA ARG A 400 15.77 20.69 14.61
C ARG A 400 16.57 20.77 13.32
N SER A 401 15.85 21.11 12.24
CA SER A 401 16.32 21.77 11.02
C SER A 401 17.13 20.93 10.02
N GLN A 402 16.62 20.74 8.79
CA GLN A 402 16.96 21.56 7.61
C GLN A 402 16.48 20.91 6.29
N ILE A 403 15.76 21.73 5.52
CA ILE A 403 15.47 21.72 4.06
C ILE A 403 14.34 20.82 3.56
#